data_AF-A0A2E9I194-F1
#
_entry.id   AF-A0A2E9I194-F1
#
_cell.length_a   1.000
_cell.length_b   1.000
_cell.length_c   1.000
_cell.angle_alpha   90.00
_cell.angle_beta   90.00
_cell.angle_gamma   90.00
#
_symmetry.space_group_name_H-M   'P 1'
#
loop_
_entity.id
_entity.type
_entity.pdbx_description
1 polymer ?
#
loop_
_entity_poly.entity_id
_entity_poly.type
_entity_poly.pdbx_seq_one_letter_code
_entity_poly.pdbx_strand_id
1 'polypeptide(L)'
;MEFEDRGAFERWLKEQSQEVCVAIATRAALRVWPNILSLRFWKDTDEARGQQEGLALLTARCCLVSGIASTYPSPKIRSDAANAAASAAFAATNETNAATNTAAFAATNAANAARAVTEATANAKAAYVAAAGSNPFDAVGINAAFSDANLTPAAMLSTPLWHKTGWPDGLAPEEIGPTLLDTDPRFEFFKRWYDGMVRGAPMDWELQRRVALIPQEVWEAGADAVAGAIAEIEAAWEAERQAIEPRWPDFEPRHVTHLFENRIIVSAGVSSLSATIRQEFERFRAETGLNETPEMFAPLEALPRRLDRISDILTKMEQSDATEQALREEIGRLNAQVANLEAELAKAKADCEALQRSSWKTVAAWTIGGANLFGVLATALWTVSGDEVGAQQRLETLVEYRDVLMGTGQPPIGP
;
A
#
# COMPACT_ATOMS: atom_id res chain seq x y z
N MET A 1 4.94 15.50 18.49
CA MET A 1 5.37 16.75 17.84
C MET A 1 4.18 17.67 17.89
N GLU A 2 4.35 18.83 18.53
CA GLU A 2 3.35 19.88 18.58
C GLU A 2 3.86 21.03 17.71
N PHE A 3 2.97 21.63 16.92
CA PHE A 3 3.29 22.80 16.11
C PHE A 3 2.58 24.02 16.70
N GLU A 4 3.34 25.07 16.95
CA GLU A 4 2.82 26.32 17.54
C GLU A 4 1.86 27.03 16.59
N ASP A 5 2.10 26.94 15.28
CA ASP A 5 1.26 27.53 14.25
C ASP A 5 1.39 26.80 12.89
N ARG A 6 0.58 27.25 11.93
CA ARG A 6 0.60 26.76 10.55
C ARG A 6 1.93 27.01 9.84
N GLY A 7 2.65 28.08 10.19
CA GLY A 7 3.96 28.39 9.61
C GLY A 7 5.05 27.42 10.08
N ALA A 8 4.99 26.96 11.33
CA ALA A 8 5.86 25.94 11.88
C ALA A 8 5.64 24.60 11.17
N PHE A 9 4.37 24.20 10.96
CA PHE A 9 4.04 23.01 10.20
C PHE A 9 4.52 23.09 8.74
N GLU A 10 4.37 24.24 8.10
CA GLU A 10 4.88 24.45 6.74
C GLU A 10 6.40 24.34 6.64
N ARG A 11 7.14 24.91 7.61
CA ARG A 11 8.59 24.78 7.65
C ARG A 11 9.00 23.31 7.80
N TRP A 12 8.33 22.58 8.68
CA TRP A 12 8.57 21.14 8.86
C TRP A 12 8.32 20.34 7.57
N LEU A 13 7.21 20.60 6.85
CA LEU A 13 6.91 19.94 5.58
C LEU A 13 7.97 20.14 4.49
N LYS A 14 8.75 21.24 4.53
CA LYS A 14 9.84 21.50 3.57
C LYS A 14 11.05 20.60 3.78
N GLU A 15 11.16 20.01 4.96
CA GLU A 15 12.26 19.13 5.36
C GLU A 15 11.90 17.64 5.23
N GLN A 16 10.64 17.32 4.89
CA GLN A 16 10.16 15.95 4.80
C GLN A 16 10.34 15.34 3.41
N SER A 17 10.30 14.01 3.34
CA SER A 17 10.28 13.30 2.06
C SER A 17 8.96 13.52 1.31
N GLN A 18 8.95 13.20 0.01
CA GLN A 18 7.76 13.26 -0.80
C GLN A 18 6.65 12.37 -0.23
N GLU A 19 6.99 11.15 0.19
CA GLU A 19 6.04 10.15 0.70
C GLU A 19 5.29 10.69 1.93
N VAL A 20 6.01 11.36 2.84
CA VAL A 20 5.42 12.01 4.01
C VAL A 20 4.46 13.14 3.58
N CYS A 21 4.88 13.97 2.63
CA CYS A 21 4.03 15.05 2.12
C CYS A 21 2.75 14.51 1.46
N VAL A 22 2.88 13.46 0.65
CA VAL A 22 1.76 12.80 -0.04
C VAL A 22 0.80 12.14 0.96
N ALA A 23 1.32 11.45 1.97
CA ALA A 23 0.49 10.81 3.00
C ALA A 23 -0.32 11.85 3.78
N ILE A 24 0.30 12.97 4.15
CA ILE A 24 -0.38 14.10 4.81
C ILE A 24 -1.45 14.70 3.90
N ALA A 25 -1.12 14.96 2.64
CA ALA A 25 -2.06 15.51 1.67
C ALA A 25 -3.28 14.59 1.47
N THR A 26 -3.02 13.28 1.37
CA THR A 26 -4.06 12.25 1.22
C THR A 26 -4.99 12.22 2.42
N ARG A 27 -4.45 12.20 3.64
CA ARG A 27 -5.27 12.22 4.86
C ARG A 27 -6.05 13.51 5.01
N ALA A 28 -5.45 14.65 4.67
CA ALA A 28 -6.16 15.93 4.64
C ALA A 28 -7.35 15.89 3.67
N ALA A 29 -7.18 15.33 2.47
CA ALA A 29 -8.25 15.18 1.50
C ALA A 29 -9.36 14.24 1.99
N LEU A 30 -9.01 13.08 2.55
CA LEU A 30 -9.97 12.11 3.10
C LEU A 30 -10.82 12.68 4.24
N ARG A 31 -10.26 13.60 5.04
CA ARG A 31 -10.98 14.27 6.13
C ARG A 31 -12.13 15.16 5.65
N VAL A 32 -11.98 15.76 4.47
CA VAL A 32 -13.01 16.65 3.90
C VAL A 32 -13.81 16.04 2.77
N TRP A 33 -13.42 14.85 2.29
CA TRP A 33 -14.14 14.12 1.26
C TRP A 33 -15.64 13.92 1.53
N PRO A 34 -16.11 13.72 2.79
CA PRO A 34 -17.53 13.65 3.08
C PRO A 34 -18.34 14.88 2.65
N ASN A 35 -17.73 16.06 2.50
CA ASN A 35 -18.41 17.25 1.99
C ASN A 35 -18.86 17.10 0.52
N ILE A 36 -18.18 16.28 -0.27
CA ILE A 36 -18.61 15.95 -1.64
C ILE A 36 -19.73 14.91 -1.60
N LEU A 37 -19.61 13.93 -0.71
CA LEU A 37 -20.50 12.77 -0.64
C LEU A 37 -21.86 13.08 -0.02
N SER A 38 -21.92 14.06 0.88
CA SER A 38 -23.13 14.39 1.62
C SER A 38 -24.18 15.05 0.73
N LEU A 39 -25.36 14.43 0.65
CA LEU A 39 -26.48 14.91 -0.18
C LEU A 39 -26.95 16.31 0.22
N ARG A 40 -26.72 16.75 1.48
CA ARG A 40 -27.14 18.08 1.97
C ARG A 40 -26.47 19.26 1.27
N PHE A 41 -25.32 19.04 0.64
CA PHE A 41 -24.54 20.09 -0.02
C PHE A 41 -24.91 20.28 -1.49
N TRP A 42 -25.80 19.43 -2.00
CA TRP A 42 -26.20 19.37 -3.40
C TRP A 42 -27.68 19.70 -3.55
N LYS A 43 -28.03 20.24 -4.71
CA LYS A 43 -29.43 20.47 -5.06
C LYS A 43 -30.08 19.14 -5.42
N ASP A 44 -31.37 19.01 -5.12
CA ASP A 44 -32.16 17.84 -5.52
C ASP A 44 -32.59 17.93 -6.99
N THR A 45 -31.61 17.87 -7.90
CA THR A 45 -31.82 17.86 -9.36
C THR A 45 -30.94 16.79 -10.01
N ASP A 46 -31.39 16.21 -11.12
CA ASP A 46 -30.63 15.17 -11.82
C ASP A 46 -29.25 15.67 -12.28
N GLU A 47 -29.15 16.94 -12.69
CA GLU A 47 -27.88 17.58 -13.07
C GLU A 47 -26.91 17.65 -11.88
N ALA A 48 -27.38 18.09 -10.71
CA ALA A 48 -26.55 18.20 -9.51
C ALA A 48 -26.13 16.81 -9.00
N ARG A 49 -27.00 15.80 -9.12
CA ARG A 49 -26.66 14.41 -8.79
C ARG A 49 -25.58 13.86 -9.74
N GLY A 50 -25.68 14.12 -11.04
CA GLY A 50 -24.65 13.72 -12.00
C GLY A 50 -23.30 14.41 -11.75
N GLN A 51 -23.31 15.70 -11.39
CA GLN A 51 -22.11 16.44 -10.99
C GLN A 51 -21.50 15.87 -9.70
N GLN A 52 -22.34 15.58 -8.69
CA GLN A 52 -21.91 14.96 -7.44
C GLN A 52 -21.26 13.61 -7.68
N GLU A 53 -21.90 12.75 -8.48
CA GLU A 53 -21.39 11.43 -8.83
C GLU A 53 -20.01 11.53 -9.48
N GLY A 54 -19.88 12.34 -10.54
CA GLY A 54 -18.62 12.54 -11.24
C GLY A 54 -17.53 13.09 -10.33
N LEU A 55 -17.86 14.09 -9.51
CA LEU A 55 -16.89 14.68 -8.60
C LEU A 55 -16.48 13.71 -7.48
N ALA A 56 -17.42 12.98 -6.89
CA ALA A 56 -17.16 11.96 -5.88
C ALA A 56 -16.21 10.89 -6.43
N LEU A 57 -16.48 10.40 -7.63
CA LEU A 57 -15.68 9.39 -8.31
C LEU A 57 -14.25 9.86 -8.59
N LEU A 58 -14.09 11.04 -9.18
CA LEU A 58 -12.77 11.59 -9.55
C LEU A 58 -11.95 11.96 -8.31
N THR A 59 -12.58 12.49 -7.27
CA THR A 59 -11.89 12.81 -6.01
C THR A 59 -11.56 11.56 -5.19
N ALA A 60 -12.39 10.51 -5.24
CA ALA A 60 -12.05 9.19 -4.70
C ALA A 60 -10.77 8.66 -5.35
N ARG A 61 -10.69 8.73 -6.69
CA ARG A 61 -9.50 8.32 -7.44
C ARG A 61 -8.28 9.12 -7.03
N CYS A 62 -8.37 10.44 -6.91
CA CYS A 62 -7.27 11.28 -6.45
C CYS A 62 -6.73 10.81 -5.10
N CYS A 63 -7.61 10.61 -4.12
CA CYS A 63 -7.25 10.15 -2.78
C CYS A 63 -6.68 8.71 -2.78
N LEU A 64 -7.24 7.82 -3.59
CA LEU A 64 -6.78 6.44 -3.73
C LEU A 64 -5.37 6.41 -4.33
N VAL A 65 -5.17 7.05 -5.48
CA VAL A 65 -3.88 7.09 -6.17
C VAL A 65 -2.82 7.77 -5.31
N SER A 66 -3.14 8.86 -4.60
CA SER A 66 -2.20 9.52 -3.71
C SER A 66 -1.82 8.65 -2.50
N GLY A 67 -2.78 7.95 -1.89
CA GLY A 67 -2.52 7.01 -0.80
C GLY A 67 -1.62 5.85 -1.24
N ILE A 68 -1.81 5.35 -2.45
CA ILE A 68 -0.92 4.35 -3.04
C ILE A 68 0.44 4.97 -3.33
N ALA A 69 0.53 6.18 -3.86
CA ALA A 69 1.82 6.81 -4.15
C ALA A 69 2.69 7.05 -2.92
N SER A 70 2.09 7.28 -1.74
CA SER A 70 2.85 7.36 -0.48
C SER A 70 3.35 6.01 0.05
N THR A 71 2.85 4.89 -0.48
CA THR A 71 3.21 3.54 -0.04
C THR A 71 4.01 2.78 -1.11
N TYR A 72 3.63 2.94 -2.38
CA TYR A 72 4.17 2.30 -3.58
C TYR A 72 4.41 3.33 -4.70
N PRO A 73 5.35 4.27 -4.53
CA PRO A 73 5.64 5.25 -5.57
C PRO A 73 6.18 4.56 -6.84
N SER A 74 5.57 4.84 -7.98
CA SER A 74 6.05 4.39 -9.31
C SER A 74 5.73 5.42 -10.39
N PRO A 75 6.52 5.57 -11.47
CA PRO A 75 6.19 6.41 -12.60
C PRO A 75 4.78 6.23 -13.16
N LYS A 76 4.26 5.00 -13.20
CA LYS A 76 2.87 4.71 -13.60
C LYS A 76 1.88 5.41 -12.65
N ILE A 77 2.02 5.18 -11.34
CA ILE A 77 1.18 5.81 -10.30
C ILE A 77 1.31 7.35 -10.33
N ARG A 78 2.51 7.89 -10.58
CA ARG A 78 2.71 9.34 -10.72
C ARG A 78 1.99 9.92 -11.94
N SER A 79 2.02 9.20 -13.07
CA SER A 79 1.28 9.56 -14.28
C SER A 79 -0.22 9.51 -14.03
N ASP A 80 -0.72 8.46 -13.40
CA ASP A 80 -2.14 8.30 -13.08
C ASP A 80 -2.62 9.33 -12.05
N ALA A 81 -1.74 9.74 -11.12
CA ALA A 81 -2.03 10.82 -10.18
C ALA A 81 -2.21 12.16 -10.92
N ALA A 82 -1.39 12.44 -11.93
CA ALA A 82 -1.53 13.64 -12.75
C ALA A 82 -2.87 13.66 -13.50
N ASN A 83 -3.26 12.53 -14.10
CA ASN A 83 -4.52 12.42 -14.82
C ASN A 83 -5.72 12.56 -13.88
N ALA A 84 -5.68 11.88 -12.72
CA ALA A 84 -6.71 12.00 -11.70
C ALA A 84 -6.88 13.46 -11.22
N ALA A 85 -5.76 14.14 -10.91
CA ALA A 85 -5.78 15.53 -10.50
C ALA A 85 -6.38 16.45 -11.58
N ALA A 86 -5.99 16.28 -12.85
CA ALA A 86 -6.50 17.08 -13.95
C ALA A 86 -8.02 16.90 -14.14
N SER A 87 -8.52 15.67 -14.12
CA SER A 87 -9.94 15.38 -14.25
C SER A 87 -10.76 15.92 -13.07
N ALA A 88 -10.29 15.71 -11.83
CA ALA A 88 -10.96 16.22 -10.64
C ALA A 88 -10.99 17.76 -10.61
N ALA A 89 -9.90 18.41 -10.99
CA ALA A 89 -9.83 19.87 -11.09
C ALA A 89 -10.83 20.41 -12.12
N PHE A 90 -10.93 19.77 -13.29
CA PHE A 90 -11.88 20.15 -14.32
C PHE A 90 -13.33 20.00 -13.83
N ALA A 91 -13.67 18.87 -13.20
CA ALA A 91 -15.01 18.66 -12.64
C ALA A 91 -15.37 19.70 -11.56
N ALA A 92 -14.41 20.07 -10.71
CA ALA A 92 -14.61 21.05 -9.65
C ALA A 92 -14.86 22.48 -10.15
N THR A 93 -14.51 22.83 -11.39
CA THR A 93 -14.71 24.19 -11.93
C THR A 93 -16.18 24.62 -11.98
N ASN A 94 -17.10 23.64 -12.03
CA ASN A 94 -18.54 23.89 -12.09
C ASN A 94 -19.20 23.93 -10.70
N GLU A 95 -18.42 23.71 -9.62
CA GLU A 95 -18.95 23.65 -8.26
C GLU A 95 -19.07 25.02 -7.60
N THR A 96 -20.30 25.37 -7.26
CA THR A 96 -20.62 26.62 -6.57
C THR A 96 -20.58 26.50 -5.05
N ASN A 97 -20.63 25.27 -4.51
CA ASN A 97 -20.56 25.05 -3.08
C ASN A 97 -19.11 25.12 -2.58
N ALA A 98 -18.83 26.05 -1.67
CA ALA A 98 -17.48 26.27 -1.15
C ALA A 98 -16.89 25.05 -0.42
N ALA A 99 -17.70 24.29 0.33
CA ALA A 99 -17.23 23.11 1.06
C ALA A 99 -16.86 21.97 0.09
N THR A 100 -17.71 21.73 -0.92
CA THR A 100 -17.47 20.76 -2.00
C THR A 100 -16.23 21.12 -2.80
N ASN A 101 -16.09 22.38 -3.22
CA ASN A 101 -14.92 22.87 -3.97
C ASN A 101 -13.63 22.71 -3.16
N THR A 102 -13.67 23.05 -1.87
CA THR A 102 -12.53 22.88 -0.95
C THR A 102 -12.10 21.41 -0.84
N ALA A 103 -13.06 20.49 -0.71
CA ALA A 103 -12.76 19.06 -0.68
C ALA A 103 -12.16 18.55 -2.00
N ALA A 104 -12.68 19.00 -3.14
CA ALA A 104 -12.14 18.64 -4.45
C ALA A 104 -10.73 19.19 -4.67
N PHE A 105 -10.48 20.42 -4.21
CA PHE A 105 -9.16 21.04 -4.22
C PHE A 105 -8.19 20.27 -3.33
N ALA A 106 -8.61 19.81 -2.15
CA ALA A 106 -7.77 19.00 -1.27
C ALA A 106 -7.37 17.67 -1.93
N ALA A 107 -8.33 16.95 -2.53
CA ALA A 107 -8.08 15.71 -3.26
C ALA A 107 -7.14 15.93 -4.47
N THR A 108 -7.38 16.97 -5.26
CA THR A 108 -6.53 17.35 -6.41
C THR A 108 -5.08 17.61 -5.96
N ASN A 109 -4.90 18.33 -4.85
CA ASN A 109 -3.57 18.60 -4.31
C ASN A 109 -2.90 17.33 -3.76
N ALA A 110 -3.65 16.39 -3.18
CA ALA A 110 -3.08 15.10 -2.77
C ALA A 110 -2.51 14.33 -3.98
N ALA A 111 -3.26 14.28 -5.08
CA ALA A 111 -2.79 13.66 -6.32
C ALA A 111 -1.62 14.44 -6.97
N ASN A 112 -1.64 15.77 -6.96
CA ASN A 112 -0.52 16.58 -7.44
C ASN A 112 0.76 16.41 -6.58
N ALA A 113 0.62 16.20 -5.27
CA ALA A 113 1.76 15.90 -4.41
C ALA A 113 2.42 14.57 -4.80
N ALA A 114 1.61 13.58 -5.20
CA ALA A 114 2.10 12.30 -5.70
C ALA A 114 2.83 12.44 -7.04
N ARG A 115 2.36 13.33 -7.92
CA ARG A 115 2.96 13.57 -9.24
C ARG A 115 4.38 14.12 -9.18
N ALA A 116 4.60 15.21 -8.43
CA ALA A 116 5.80 16.03 -8.57
C ALA A 116 6.57 16.19 -7.24
N VAL A 117 7.78 15.62 -7.17
CA VAL A 117 8.67 15.67 -5.99
C VAL A 117 8.88 17.10 -5.51
N THR A 118 9.18 18.03 -6.43
CA THR A 118 9.51 19.43 -6.12
C THR A 118 8.31 20.25 -5.65
N GLU A 119 7.09 19.80 -5.95
CA GLU A 119 5.85 20.49 -5.59
C GLU A 119 5.11 19.81 -4.43
N ALA A 120 5.58 18.63 -3.99
CA ALA A 120 4.91 17.79 -3.00
C ALA A 120 4.62 18.56 -1.70
N THR A 121 5.58 19.33 -1.20
CA THR A 121 5.40 20.19 -0.03
C THR A 121 4.33 21.27 -0.24
N ALA A 122 4.34 21.95 -1.38
CA ALA A 122 3.39 23.02 -1.68
C ALA A 122 1.96 22.48 -1.82
N ASN A 123 1.84 21.32 -2.48
CA ASN A 123 0.57 20.62 -2.67
C ASN A 123 0.06 20.04 -1.34
N ALA A 124 0.92 19.44 -0.51
CA ALA A 124 0.54 18.96 0.82
C ALA A 124 0.03 20.10 1.72
N LYS A 125 0.71 21.25 1.68
CA LYS A 125 0.25 22.47 2.33
C LYS A 125 -1.12 22.89 1.77
N ALA A 126 -1.29 22.98 0.46
CA ALA A 126 -2.56 23.40 -0.14
C ALA A 126 -3.72 22.47 0.24
N ALA A 127 -3.50 21.14 0.22
CA ALA A 127 -4.49 20.15 0.66
C ALA A 127 -4.85 20.31 2.13
N TYR A 128 -3.85 20.46 3.00
CA TYR A 128 -4.04 20.71 4.42
C TYR A 128 -4.84 21.99 4.68
N VAL A 129 -4.54 23.06 3.96
CA VAL A 129 -5.17 24.37 4.12
C VAL A 129 -6.61 24.35 3.67
N ALA A 130 -6.88 23.64 2.58
CA ALA A 130 -8.24 23.38 2.15
C ALA A 130 -8.99 22.60 3.23
N ALA A 131 -8.38 21.52 3.77
CA ALA A 131 -8.99 20.75 4.82
C ALA A 131 -9.35 21.60 6.06
N ALA A 132 -8.40 22.40 6.53
CA ALA A 132 -8.58 23.31 7.67
C ALA A 132 -9.53 24.48 7.39
N GLY A 133 -9.65 24.93 6.13
CA GLY A 133 -10.50 26.06 5.73
C GLY A 133 -11.96 25.68 5.50
N SER A 134 -12.26 24.39 5.28
CA SER A 134 -13.62 23.90 5.05
C SER A 134 -14.54 24.03 6.27
N ASN A 135 -13.98 24.19 7.47
CA ASN A 135 -14.73 24.44 8.69
C ASN A 135 -13.95 25.45 9.57
N PRO A 136 -14.38 26.72 9.65
CA PRO A 136 -13.59 27.81 10.26
C PRO A 136 -13.35 27.69 11.78
N PHE A 137 -13.69 26.56 12.40
CA PHE A 137 -13.52 26.31 13.83
C PHE A 137 -12.84 24.98 14.20
N ASP A 138 -12.36 24.18 13.24
CA ASP A 138 -12.03 22.80 13.58
C ASP A 138 -10.57 22.58 14.02
N ALA A 139 -10.32 22.81 15.31
CA ALA A 139 -9.09 22.40 15.99
C ALA A 139 -8.84 20.89 15.87
N VAL A 140 -9.88 20.07 15.66
CA VAL A 140 -9.75 18.60 15.55
C VAL A 140 -9.02 18.21 14.27
N GLY A 141 -9.41 18.74 13.11
CA GLY A 141 -8.72 18.50 11.84
C GLY A 141 -7.26 18.97 11.84
N ILE A 142 -6.98 20.12 12.47
CA ILE A 142 -5.61 20.64 12.65
C ILE A 142 -4.79 19.71 13.55
N ASN A 143 -5.33 19.33 14.70
CA ASN A 143 -4.67 18.44 15.65
C ASN A 143 -4.43 17.05 15.06
N ALA A 144 -5.35 16.54 14.23
CA ALA A 144 -5.19 15.28 13.54
C ALA A 144 -4.03 15.32 12.53
N ALA A 145 -3.89 16.41 11.76
CA ALA A 145 -2.76 16.59 10.85
C ALA A 145 -1.42 16.76 11.60
N PHE A 146 -1.41 17.46 12.72
CA PHE A 146 -0.21 17.59 13.57
C PHE A 146 0.17 16.26 14.20
N SER A 147 -0.82 15.45 14.57
CA SER A 147 -0.61 14.09 15.07
C SER A 147 0.00 13.20 14.00
N ASP A 148 -0.43 13.34 12.74
CA ASP A 148 0.13 12.59 11.61
C ASP A 148 1.65 12.80 11.46
N ALA A 149 2.17 14.00 11.76
CA ALA A 149 3.60 14.31 11.64
C ALA A 149 4.52 13.46 12.53
N ASN A 150 3.96 12.69 13.48
CA ASN A 150 4.70 11.77 14.33
C ASN A 150 4.79 10.34 13.78
N LEU A 151 4.20 10.08 12.61
CA LEU A 151 4.06 8.76 12.04
C LEU A 151 4.91 8.63 10.78
N THR A 152 5.30 7.40 10.44
CA THR A 152 5.83 7.09 9.11
C THR A 152 4.69 7.10 8.08
N PRO A 153 4.95 7.29 6.78
CA PRO A 153 3.90 7.29 5.75
C PRO A 153 2.97 6.07 5.81
N ALA A 154 3.54 4.86 5.97
CA ALA A 154 2.76 3.63 6.10
C ALA A 154 1.90 3.61 7.38
N ALA A 155 2.45 4.08 8.51
CA ALA A 155 1.71 4.18 9.77
C ALA A 155 0.60 5.24 9.70
N MET A 156 0.81 6.34 8.97
CA MET A 156 -0.21 7.38 8.78
C MET A 156 -1.48 6.80 8.15
N LEU A 157 -1.36 6.00 7.08
CA LEU A 157 -2.54 5.43 6.40
C LEU A 157 -3.15 4.22 7.13
N SER A 158 -2.42 3.65 8.10
CA SER A 158 -2.88 2.55 8.96
C SER A 158 -3.28 3.00 10.37
N THR A 159 -3.47 4.31 10.56
CA THR A 159 -3.94 4.91 11.82
C THR A 159 -5.32 5.54 11.59
N PRO A 160 -6.27 5.47 12.55
CA PRO A 160 -7.56 6.12 12.42
C PRO A 160 -7.45 7.55 11.90
N LEU A 161 -8.31 7.92 10.95
CA LEU A 161 -8.21 9.20 10.24
C LEU A 161 -8.27 10.41 11.18
N TRP A 162 -9.04 10.26 12.26
CA TRP A 162 -9.27 11.25 13.31
C TRP A 162 -8.56 10.92 14.63
N HIS A 163 -7.59 9.99 14.62
CA HIS A 163 -6.85 9.56 15.82
C HIS A 163 -7.80 9.25 16.99
N LYS A 164 -7.54 9.81 18.18
CA LYS A 164 -8.38 9.68 19.38
C LYS A 164 -9.27 10.89 19.65
N THR A 165 -9.27 11.88 18.76
CA THR A 165 -9.95 13.17 18.99
C THR A 165 -11.44 13.12 18.66
N GLY A 166 -11.92 12.05 18.01
CA GLY A 166 -13.30 11.94 17.55
C GLY A 166 -13.53 12.67 16.23
N TRP A 167 -14.75 12.55 15.69
CA TRP A 167 -15.16 13.28 14.49
C TRP A 167 -15.27 14.78 14.79
N PRO A 168 -14.89 15.64 13.85
CA PRO A 168 -15.22 17.06 13.92
C PRO A 168 -16.71 17.34 13.89
N ASP A 169 -17.10 18.46 14.50
CA ASP A 169 -18.47 18.99 14.43
C ASP A 169 -18.92 19.15 12.96
N GLY A 170 -20.09 18.61 12.66
CA GLY A 170 -20.72 18.66 11.34
C GLY A 170 -20.19 17.62 10.35
N LEU A 171 -19.19 16.82 10.71
CA LEU A 171 -18.64 15.72 9.91
C LEU A 171 -18.92 14.34 10.49
N ALA A 172 -19.46 14.25 11.72
CA ALA A 172 -19.90 12.98 12.25
C ALA A 172 -21.00 12.38 11.34
N PRO A 173 -21.06 11.04 11.17
CA PRO A 173 -22.05 10.39 10.30
C PRO A 173 -23.49 10.81 10.60
N GLU A 174 -23.82 11.03 11.87
CA GLU A 174 -25.15 11.44 12.32
C GLU A 174 -25.49 12.88 11.91
N GLU A 175 -24.47 13.75 11.81
CA GLU A 175 -24.62 15.17 11.48
C GLU A 175 -24.56 15.42 9.98
N ILE A 176 -23.75 14.64 9.26
CA ILE A 176 -23.56 14.79 7.82
C ILE A 176 -24.76 14.27 7.02
N GLY A 177 -25.51 13.33 7.60
CA GLY A 177 -26.68 12.72 6.97
C GLY A 177 -26.30 11.68 5.90
N PRO A 178 -27.29 11.21 5.12
CA PRO A 178 -27.03 10.19 4.10
C PRO A 178 -26.06 10.70 3.04
N THR A 179 -25.13 9.84 2.67
CA THR A 179 -24.13 10.12 1.63
C THR A 179 -24.39 9.31 0.37
N LEU A 180 -23.71 9.69 -0.71
CA LEU A 180 -23.69 8.88 -1.94
C LEU A 180 -23.22 7.44 -1.67
N LEU A 181 -22.29 7.25 -0.71
CA LEU A 181 -21.79 5.92 -0.33
C LEU A 181 -22.87 5.04 0.31
N ASP A 182 -23.87 5.64 0.95
CA ASP A 182 -24.95 4.92 1.63
C ASP A 182 -26.14 4.62 0.72
N THR A 183 -26.28 5.42 -0.34
CA THR A 183 -27.48 5.44 -1.18
C THR A 183 -27.27 4.82 -2.55
N ASP A 184 -26.03 4.75 -3.03
CA ASP A 184 -25.70 4.22 -4.35
C ASP A 184 -24.80 2.98 -4.27
N PRO A 185 -25.29 1.79 -4.67
CA PRO A 185 -24.52 0.55 -4.60
C PRO A 185 -23.26 0.56 -5.49
N ARG A 186 -23.20 1.42 -6.52
CA ARG A 186 -22.02 1.55 -7.38
C ARG A 186 -20.79 2.06 -6.62
N PHE A 187 -21.01 2.69 -5.47
CA PHE A 187 -19.96 3.20 -4.59
C PHE A 187 -19.60 2.25 -3.44
N GLU A 188 -20.10 1.01 -3.42
CA GLU A 188 -19.87 0.05 -2.33
C GLU A 188 -18.38 -0.20 -2.04
N PHE A 189 -17.55 -0.32 -3.08
CA PHE A 189 -16.09 -0.42 -2.90
C PHE A 189 -15.53 0.80 -2.16
N PHE A 190 -15.89 2.00 -2.60
CA PHE A 190 -15.39 3.24 -1.99
C PHE A 190 -15.91 3.42 -0.57
N LYS A 191 -17.11 2.92 -0.26
CA LYS A 191 -17.63 2.83 1.10
C LYS A 191 -16.72 1.98 1.98
N ARG A 192 -16.46 0.72 1.58
CA ARG A 192 -15.56 -0.18 2.32
C ARG A 192 -14.16 0.40 2.48
N TRP A 193 -13.64 0.99 1.41
CA TRP A 193 -12.32 1.61 1.37
C TRP A 193 -12.23 2.79 2.34
N TYR A 194 -13.16 3.75 2.26
CA TYR A 194 -13.18 4.92 3.13
C TYR A 194 -13.40 4.56 4.60
N ASP A 195 -14.33 3.65 4.88
CA ASP A 195 -14.57 3.12 6.22
C ASP A 195 -13.29 2.47 6.80
N GLY A 196 -12.51 1.78 5.95
CA GLY A 196 -11.20 1.26 6.29
C GLY A 196 -10.20 2.36 6.67
N MET A 197 -10.08 3.40 5.84
CA MET A 197 -9.21 4.56 6.11
C MET A 197 -9.59 5.30 7.39
N VAL A 198 -10.90 5.49 7.64
CA VAL A 198 -11.42 6.13 8.86
C VAL A 198 -10.99 5.35 10.11
N ARG A 199 -11.07 4.02 10.07
CA ARG A 199 -10.69 3.14 11.19
C ARG A 199 -9.18 2.88 11.31
N GLY A 200 -8.38 3.29 10.33
CA GLY A 200 -6.96 2.91 10.25
C GLY A 200 -6.76 1.44 9.89
N ALA A 201 -7.75 0.82 9.24
CA ALA A 201 -7.68 -0.55 8.73
C ALA A 201 -7.88 -0.50 7.21
N PRO A 202 -6.88 0.02 6.45
CA PRO A 202 -6.99 0.11 5.00
C PRO A 202 -7.21 -1.27 4.38
N MET A 203 -7.86 -1.29 3.22
CA MET A 203 -7.98 -2.51 2.41
C MET A 203 -6.59 -2.99 1.96
N ASP A 204 -6.52 -4.21 1.42
CA ASP A 204 -5.25 -4.71 0.87
C ASP A 204 -4.68 -3.74 -0.16
N TRP A 205 -3.41 -3.37 0.00
CA TRP A 205 -2.77 -2.35 -0.83
C TRP A 205 -2.63 -2.77 -2.30
N GLU A 206 -2.49 -4.06 -2.57
CA GLU A 206 -2.41 -4.55 -3.95
C GLU A 206 -3.78 -4.48 -4.63
N LEU A 207 -4.85 -4.79 -3.91
CA LEU A 207 -6.22 -4.56 -4.40
C LEU A 207 -6.46 -3.07 -4.69
N GLN A 208 -6.09 -2.19 -3.76
CA GLN A 208 -6.18 -0.74 -3.96
C GLN A 208 -5.37 -0.29 -5.17
N ARG A 209 -4.14 -0.79 -5.33
CA ARG A 209 -3.26 -0.51 -6.48
C ARG A 209 -3.92 -0.90 -7.79
N ARG A 210 -4.50 -2.09 -7.89
CA ARG A 210 -5.20 -2.53 -9.12
C ARG A 210 -6.35 -1.61 -9.47
N VAL A 211 -7.16 -1.19 -8.49
CA VAL A 211 -8.27 -0.26 -8.71
C VAL A 211 -7.76 1.12 -9.14
N ALA A 212 -6.68 1.63 -8.54
CA ALA A 212 -6.11 2.92 -8.91
C ALA A 212 -5.57 2.96 -10.35
N LEU A 213 -5.09 1.80 -10.83
CA LEU A 213 -4.55 1.61 -12.18
C LEU A 213 -5.64 1.33 -13.24
N ILE A 214 -6.93 1.39 -12.89
CA ILE A 214 -8.02 1.37 -13.87
C ILE A 214 -7.76 2.48 -14.92
N PRO A 215 -7.85 2.18 -16.23
CA PRO A 215 -7.56 3.14 -17.29
C PRO A 215 -8.40 4.41 -17.18
N GLN A 216 -7.80 5.54 -17.58
CA GLN A 216 -8.42 6.86 -17.52
C GLN A 216 -9.81 6.89 -18.20
N GLU A 217 -9.92 6.22 -19.33
CA GLU A 217 -11.12 6.19 -20.18
C GLU A 217 -12.31 5.55 -19.44
N VAL A 218 -12.04 4.60 -18.55
CA VAL A 218 -13.07 3.95 -17.71
C VAL A 218 -13.55 4.92 -16.63
N TRP A 219 -12.65 5.69 -16.02
CA TRP A 219 -13.03 6.72 -15.05
C TRP A 219 -13.85 7.85 -15.68
N GLU A 220 -13.54 8.23 -16.92
CA GLU A 220 -14.29 9.24 -17.68
C GLU A 220 -15.65 8.72 -18.17
N ALA A 221 -15.81 7.40 -18.32
CA ALA A 221 -17.08 6.78 -18.68
C ALA A 221 -18.12 6.78 -17.54
N GLY A 222 -17.73 7.12 -16.31
CA GLY A 222 -18.64 7.32 -15.17
C GLY A 222 -18.76 6.14 -14.21
N ALA A 223 -19.67 6.26 -13.23
CA ALA A 223 -19.73 5.35 -12.09
C ALA A 223 -20.03 3.89 -12.47
N ASP A 224 -20.89 3.65 -13.48
CA ASP A 224 -21.24 2.29 -13.92
C ASP A 224 -20.00 1.55 -14.48
N ALA A 225 -19.22 2.23 -15.33
CA ALA A 225 -18.03 1.65 -15.94
C ALA A 225 -16.95 1.34 -14.88
N VAL A 226 -16.74 2.26 -13.94
CA VAL A 226 -15.79 2.06 -12.84
C VAL A 226 -16.25 0.95 -11.91
N ALA A 227 -17.52 0.92 -11.51
CA ALA A 227 -18.05 -0.15 -10.64
C ALA A 227 -17.90 -1.53 -11.31
N GLY A 228 -18.17 -1.63 -12.61
CA GLY A 228 -17.94 -2.86 -13.38
C GLY A 228 -16.46 -3.28 -13.38
N ALA A 229 -15.54 -2.37 -13.66
CA ALA A 229 -14.11 -2.66 -13.65
C ALA A 229 -13.60 -3.06 -12.26
N ILE A 230 -14.10 -2.42 -11.19
CA ILE A 230 -13.76 -2.79 -9.81
C ILE A 230 -14.28 -4.19 -9.50
N ALA A 231 -15.50 -4.54 -9.89
CA ALA A 231 -16.06 -5.86 -9.67
C ALA A 231 -15.24 -6.96 -10.37
N GLU A 232 -14.77 -6.71 -11.59
CA GLU A 232 -13.85 -7.61 -12.30
C GLU A 232 -12.52 -7.77 -11.55
N ILE A 233 -11.94 -6.66 -11.05
CA ILE A 233 -10.70 -6.68 -10.27
C ILE A 233 -10.89 -7.46 -8.97
N GLU A 234 -11.98 -7.23 -8.23
CA GLU A 234 -12.27 -7.94 -6.98
C GLU A 234 -12.52 -9.43 -7.22
N ALA A 235 -13.23 -9.79 -8.30
CA ALA A 235 -13.44 -11.18 -8.69
C ALA A 235 -12.12 -11.87 -9.07
N ALA A 236 -11.26 -11.21 -9.84
CA ALA A 236 -9.94 -11.73 -10.19
C ALA A 236 -9.04 -11.85 -8.95
N TRP A 237 -9.05 -10.85 -8.07
CA TRP A 237 -8.31 -10.85 -6.81
C TRP A 237 -8.74 -11.99 -5.90
N GLU A 238 -10.05 -12.19 -5.73
CA GLU A 238 -10.57 -13.26 -4.91
C GLU A 238 -10.34 -14.62 -5.56
N ALA A 239 -10.46 -14.74 -6.88
CA ALA A 239 -10.09 -15.94 -7.61
C ALA A 239 -8.60 -16.26 -7.47
N GLU A 240 -7.70 -15.28 -7.50
CA GLU A 240 -6.28 -15.47 -7.19
C GLU A 240 -6.08 -15.89 -5.72
N ARG A 241 -6.86 -15.35 -4.79
CA ARG A 241 -6.83 -15.73 -3.36
C ARG A 241 -7.36 -17.12 -3.10
N GLN A 242 -8.34 -17.57 -3.86
CA GLN A 242 -8.99 -18.87 -3.75
C GLN A 242 -8.40 -19.91 -4.68
N ALA A 243 -7.61 -19.50 -5.69
CA ALA A 243 -6.91 -20.40 -6.58
C ALA A 243 -6.15 -21.39 -5.71
N ILE A 244 -6.57 -22.65 -5.80
CA ILE A 244 -5.90 -23.77 -5.14
C ILE A 244 -4.56 -23.87 -5.86
N GLU A 245 -3.58 -23.17 -5.32
CA GLU A 245 -2.23 -23.25 -5.83
C GLU A 245 -1.77 -24.69 -5.71
N PRO A 246 -1.07 -25.21 -6.74
CA PRO A 246 -0.68 -26.60 -6.81
C PRO A 246 -0.12 -27.04 -5.47
N ARG A 247 -0.68 -28.12 -4.94
CA ARG A 247 -0.10 -28.75 -3.75
C ARG A 247 1.28 -29.26 -4.13
N TRP A 248 2.24 -29.11 -3.24
CA TRP A 248 3.62 -29.55 -3.43
C TRP A 248 3.98 -30.58 -2.36
N PRO A 249 3.48 -31.82 -2.44
CA PRO A 249 3.64 -32.81 -1.36
C PRO A 249 5.10 -33.07 -1.00
N ASP A 250 5.99 -33.04 -2.00
CA ASP A 250 7.43 -33.28 -1.83
C ASP A 250 8.11 -32.22 -0.95
N PHE A 251 7.48 -31.05 -0.78
CA PHE A 251 7.99 -29.93 0.00
C PHE A 251 7.25 -29.73 1.33
N GLU A 252 6.25 -30.55 1.64
CA GLU A 252 5.45 -30.43 2.87
C GLU A 252 6.24 -30.95 4.09
N PRO A 253 6.22 -30.20 5.21
CA PRO A 253 6.81 -30.68 6.44
C PRO A 253 6.01 -31.87 6.99
N ARG A 254 6.72 -32.84 7.60
CA ARG A 254 6.09 -34.04 8.16
C ARG A 254 5.14 -33.72 9.32
N HIS A 255 5.52 -32.74 10.14
CA HIS A 255 4.76 -32.33 11.33
C HIS A 255 4.82 -30.81 11.50
N VAL A 256 3.68 -30.21 11.85
CA VAL A 256 3.54 -28.75 12.12
C VAL A 256 3.04 -28.47 13.53
N THR A 257 2.86 -29.49 14.35
CA THR A 257 2.31 -29.38 15.72
C THR A 257 3.10 -28.40 16.58
N HIS A 258 4.43 -28.42 16.47
CA HIS A 258 5.31 -27.49 17.19
C HIS A 258 5.08 -26.01 16.83
N LEU A 259 4.56 -25.71 15.62
CA LEU A 259 4.22 -24.34 15.21
C LEU A 259 2.94 -23.85 15.91
N PHE A 260 1.98 -24.75 16.17
CA PHE A 260 0.79 -24.42 16.96
C PHE A 260 1.13 -24.24 18.45
N GLU A 261 2.04 -25.06 19.00
CA GLU A 261 2.56 -24.91 20.37
C GLU A 261 3.24 -23.55 20.58
N ASN A 262 3.91 -23.03 19.53
CA ASN A 262 4.61 -21.75 19.55
C ASN A 262 3.91 -20.65 18.74
N ARG A 263 2.60 -20.77 18.51
CA ARG A 263 1.87 -19.96 17.50
C ARG A 263 2.06 -18.46 17.63
N ILE A 264 2.12 -17.92 18.86
CA ILE A 264 2.29 -16.48 19.11
C ILE A 264 3.64 -15.99 18.58
N ILE A 265 4.71 -16.74 18.86
CA ILE A 265 6.07 -16.39 18.46
C ILE A 265 6.23 -16.59 16.96
N VAL A 266 5.75 -17.72 16.44
CA VAL A 266 5.84 -18.05 15.02
C VAL A 266 5.05 -17.05 14.17
N SER A 267 3.79 -16.75 14.51
CA SER A 267 2.95 -15.81 13.77
C SER A 267 3.54 -14.41 13.74
N ALA A 268 4.03 -13.92 14.89
CA ALA A 268 4.71 -12.63 14.97
C ALA A 268 5.99 -12.61 14.12
N GLY A 269 6.77 -13.70 14.17
CA GLY A 269 7.97 -13.88 13.35
C GLY A 269 7.66 -13.80 11.85
N VAL A 270 6.74 -14.64 11.35
CA VAL A 270 6.41 -14.65 9.91
C VAL A 270 5.77 -13.34 9.45
N SER A 271 4.95 -12.69 10.27
CA SER A 271 4.39 -11.36 9.94
C SER A 271 5.47 -10.28 9.90
N SER A 272 6.44 -10.31 10.83
CA SER A 272 7.59 -9.41 10.78
C SER A 272 8.42 -9.63 9.51
N LEU A 273 8.65 -10.87 9.14
CA LEU A 273 9.41 -11.24 7.93
C LEU A 273 8.68 -10.79 6.65
N SER A 274 7.36 -10.99 6.59
CA SER A 274 6.50 -10.49 5.52
C SER A 274 6.66 -8.98 5.34
N ALA A 275 6.56 -8.22 6.44
CA ALA A 275 6.74 -6.77 6.43
C ALA A 275 8.16 -6.36 5.98
N THR A 276 9.20 -7.05 6.45
CA THR A 276 10.59 -6.77 6.04
C THR A 276 10.80 -7.01 4.55
N ILE A 277 10.32 -8.13 4.00
CA ILE A 277 10.45 -8.40 2.55
C ILE A 277 9.76 -7.31 1.74
N ARG A 278 8.53 -6.91 2.11
CA ARG A 278 7.81 -5.80 1.44
C ARG A 278 8.62 -4.50 1.49
N GLN A 279 9.14 -4.15 2.66
CA GLN A 279 9.95 -2.94 2.87
C GLN A 279 11.23 -2.95 2.01
N GLU A 280 11.90 -4.09 1.90
CA GLU A 280 13.12 -4.19 1.08
C GLU A 280 12.81 -4.08 -0.42
N PHE A 281 11.67 -4.61 -0.90
CA PHE A 281 11.24 -4.36 -2.28
C PHE A 281 10.85 -2.91 -2.54
N GLU A 282 10.20 -2.26 -1.57
CA GLU A 282 9.91 -0.82 -1.63
C GLU A 282 11.21 -0.01 -1.72
N ARG A 283 12.19 -0.36 -0.87
CA ARG A 283 13.53 0.24 -0.89
C ARG A 283 14.24 0.01 -2.22
N PHE A 284 14.22 -1.22 -2.75
CA PHE A 284 14.78 -1.55 -4.06
C PHE A 284 14.19 -0.65 -5.16
N ARG A 285 12.87 -0.48 -5.18
CA ARG A 285 12.19 0.36 -6.20
C ARG A 285 12.59 1.82 -6.06
N ALA A 286 12.70 2.30 -4.82
CA ALA A 286 13.13 3.68 -4.54
C ALA A 286 14.58 3.95 -4.99
N GLU A 287 15.50 3.03 -4.71
CA GLU A 287 16.94 3.19 -5.02
C GLU A 287 17.25 3.00 -6.51
N THR A 288 16.54 2.09 -7.18
CA THR A 288 16.83 1.73 -8.58
C THR A 288 16.01 2.52 -9.59
N GLY A 289 14.86 3.06 -9.17
CA GLY A 289 13.85 3.63 -10.07
C GLY A 289 13.16 2.62 -10.99
N LEU A 290 13.41 1.31 -10.81
CA LEU A 290 12.72 0.25 -11.54
C LEU A 290 11.33 0.02 -10.94
N ASN A 291 10.31 0.08 -11.79
CA ASN A 291 8.92 -0.13 -11.40
C ASN A 291 8.49 -1.59 -11.35
N GLU A 292 9.25 -2.44 -12.02
CA GLU A 292 8.96 -3.85 -12.14
C GLU A 292 10.08 -4.60 -11.46
N THR A 293 9.68 -5.55 -10.63
CA THR A 293 10.60 -6.49 -10.03
C THR A 293 11.19 -7.34 -11.14
N PRO A 294 12.53 -7.42 -11.26
CA PRO A 294 13.17 -8.32 -12.21
C PRO A 294 12.60 -9.74 -12.06
N GLU A 295 12.39 -10.43 -13.18
CA GLU A 295 11.73 -11.75 -13.21
C GLU A 295 12.37 -12.75 -12.22
N MET A 296 13.69 -12.71 -12.06
CA MET A 296 14.44 -13.54 -11.10
C MET A 296 14.04 -13.32 -9.63
N PHE A 297 13.47 -12.16 -9.28
CA PHE A 297 12.99 -11.85 -7.93
C PHE A 297 11.47 -11.96 -7.79
N ALA A 298 10.74 -12.31 -8.86
CA ALA A 298 9.30 -12.55 -8.77
C ALA A 298 8.94 -13.64 -7.74
N PRO A 299 9.71 -14.75 -7.59
CA PRO A 299 9.45 -15.72 -6.53
C PRO A 299 9.58 -15.12 -5.12
N LEU A 300 10.54 -14.20 -4.93
CA LEU A 300 10.81 -13.54 -3.65
C LEU A 300 9.72 -12.51 -3.30
N GLU A 301 9.25 -11.75 -4.28
CA GLU A 301 8.16 -10.76 -4.11
C GLU A 301 6.84 -11.41 -3.73
N ALA A 302 6.59 -12.65 -4.16
CA ALA A 302 5.37 -13.37 -3.83
C ALA A 302 5.39 -14.04 -2.44
N LEU A 303 6.50 -14.02 -1.69
CA LEU A 303 6.59 -14.67 -0.36
C LEU A 303 5.81 -13.99 0.76
N PRO A 304 5.72 -12.65 0.88
CA PRO A 304 4.95 -12.00 1.94
C PRO A 304 3.53 -12.56 2.06
N ARG A 305 2.89 -12.81 0.92
CA ARG A 305 1.56 -13.41 0.85
C ARG A 305 1.49 -14.80 1.51
N ARG A 306 2.52 -15.64 1.34
CA ARG A 306 2.63 -16.96 1.98
C ARG A 306 2.75 -16.83 3.49
N LEU A 307 3.64 -15.93 3.91
CA LEU A 307 3.91 -15.66 5.32
C LEU A 307 2.67 -15.10 6.03
N ASP A 308 1.92 -14.22 5.36
CA ASP A 308 0.65 -13.68 5.88
C ASP A 308 -0.42 -14.77 6.03
N ARG A 309 -0.53 -15.68 5.05
CA ARG A 309 -1.45 -16.85 5.14
C ARG A 309 -1.07 -17.80 6.27
N ILE A 310 0.23 -18.08 6.45
CA ILE A 310 0.73 -18.89 7.57
C ILE A 310 0.38 -18.21 8.91
N SER A 311 0.60 -16.90 9.01
CA SER A 311 0.24 -16.12 10.20
C SER A 311 -1.27 -16.17 10.48
N ASP A 312 -2.09 -16.03 9.45
CA ASP A 312 -3.55 -16.09 9.53
C ASP A 312 -4.03 -17.47 10.01
N ILE A 313 -3.49 -18.57 9.48
CA ILE A 313 -3.84 -19.92 9.93
C ILE A 313 -3.49 -20.10 11.41
N LEU A 314 -2.30 -19.65 11.84
CA LEU A 314 -1.82 -19.79 13.21
C LEU A 314 -2.60 -18.92 14.22
N THR A 315 -3.10 -17.76 13.80
CA THR A 315 -3.75 -16.79 14.70
C THR A 315 -5.27 -16.91 14.73
N LYS A 316 -5.92 -17.24 13.60
CA LYS A 316 -7.38 -17.18 13.46
C LYS A 316 -8.06 -18.55 13.57
N MET A 317 -7.34 -19.65 13.41
CA MET A 317 -7.94 -20.99 13.37
C MET A 317 -7.60 -21.80 14.63
N GLU A 318 -8.58 -22.53 15.16
CA GLU A 318 -8.34 -23.50 16.23
C GLU A 318 -7.58 -24.71 15.70
N GLN A 319 -6.64 -25.23 16.51
CA GLN A 319 -5.86 -26.39 16.11
C GLN A 319 -6.77 -27.61 15.90
N SER A 320 -6.77 -28.12 14.68
CA SER A 320 -7.50 -29.28 14.21
C SER A 320 -6.71 -29.96 13.08
N ASP A 321 -7.05 -31.20 12.75
CA ASP A 321 -6.42 -31.92 11.63
C ASP A 321 -6.51 -31.16 10.31
N ALA A 322 -7.63 -30.45 10.08
CA ALA A 322 -7.86 -29.63 8.90
C ALA A 322 -6.92 -28.42 8.84
N THR A 323 -6.73 -27.72 9.96
CA THR A 323 -5.83 -26.56 10.03
C THR A 323 -4.37 -26.96 10.00
N GLU A 324 -4.02 -28.12 10.58
CA GLU A 324 -2.67 -28.68 10.47
C GLU A 324 -2.34 -29.09 9.03
N GLN A 325 -3.31 -29.66 8.30
CA GLN A 325 -3.15 -29.95 6.88
C GLN A 325 -3.01 -28.65 6.06
N ALA A 326 -3.87 -27.64 6.30
CA ALA A 326 -3.77 -26.36 5.62
C ALA A 326 -2.42 -25.67 5.87
N LEU A 327 -1.92 -25.72 7.11
CA LEU A 327 -0.60 -25.19 7.45
C LEU A 327 0.52 -25.95 6.73
N ARG A 328 0.49 -27.28 6.71
CA ARG A 328 1.48 -28.10 5.96
C ARG A 328 1.50 -27.73 4.49
N GLU A 329 0.35 -27.60 3.86
CA GLU A 329 0.25 -27.23 2.45
C GLU A 329 0.83 -25.84 2.18
N GLU A 330 0.54 -24.85 3.02
CA GLU A 330 1.06 -23.50 2.82
C GLU A 330 2.58 -23.42 3.04
N ILE A 331 3.11 -24.20 3.99
CA ILE A 331 4.57 -24.35 4.18
C ILE A 331 5.19 -25.09 2.99
N GLY A 332 4.52 -26.11 2.46
CA GLY A 332 4.94 -26.81 1.24
C GLY A 332 5.04 -25.87 0.04
N ARG A 333 4.05 -24.99 -0.14
CA ARG A 333 4.08 -23.94 -1.17
C ARG A 333 5.22 -22.95 -0.94
N LEU A 334 5.44 -22.51 0.31
CA LEU A 334 6.56 -21.64 0.66
C LEU A 334 7.91 -22.28 0.29
N ASN A 335 8.10 -23.55 0.66
CA ASN A 335 9.31 -24.31 0.37
C ASN A 335 9.54 -24.49 -1.14
N ALA A 336 8.50 -24.82 -1.91
CA ALA A 336 8.59 -24.94 -3.37
C ALA A 336 8.96 -23.60 -4.03
N GLN A 337 8.42 -22.50 -3.52
CA GLN A 337 8.70 -21.16 -4.03
C GLN A 337 10.15 -20.72 -3.73
N VAL A 338 10.69 -21.10 -2.58
CA VAL A 338 12.11 -20.93 -2.26
C VAL A 338 12.99 -21.76 -3.20
N ALA A 339 12.64 -23.02 -3.45
CA ALA A 339 13.38 -23.85 -4.42
C ALA A 339 13.36 -23.25 -5.84
N ASN A 340 12.26 -22.63 -6.24
CA ASN A 340 12.18 -21.90 -7.51
C ASN A 340 13.10 -20.67 -7.53
N LEU A 341 13.15 -19.91 -6.43
CA LEU A 341 14.08 -18.79 -6.27
C LEU A 341 15.54 -19.27 -6.39
N GLU A 342 15.90 -20.38 -5.75
CA GLU A 342 17.22 -20.99 -5.85
C GLU A 342 17.57 -21.35 -7.31
N ALA A 343 16.61 -21.91 -8.07
CA ALA A 343 16.79 -22.24 -9.47
C ALA A 343 16.99 -20.99 -10.36
N GLU A 344 16.19 -19.95 -10.17
CA GLU A 344 16.33 -18.68 -10.91
C GLU A 344 17.64 -17.96 -10.56
N LEU A 345 18.07 -17.98 -9.30
CA LEU A 345 19.35 -17.43 -8.88
C LEU A 345 20.53 -18.23 -9.44
N ALA A 346 20.43 -19.55 -9.49
CA ALA A 346 21.45 -20.41 -10.12
C ALA A 346 21.58 -20.13 -11.62
N LYS A 347 20.46 -19.95 -12.32
CA LYS A 347 20.42 -19.55 -13.72
C LYS A 347 21.03 -18.16 -13.92
N ALA A 348 20.63 -17.19 -13.11
CA ALA A 348 21.20 -15.85 -13.14
C ALA A 348 22.72 -15.87 -12.89
N LYS A 349 23.21 -16.70 -11.95
CA LYS A 349 24.64 -16.92 -11.70
C LYS A 349 25.36 -17.43 -12.95
N ALA A 350 24.83 -18.47 -13.60
CA ALA A 350 25.41 -19.01 -14.82
C ALA A 350 25.43 -17.97 -15.97
N ASP A 351 24.35 -17.20 -16.12
CA ASP A 351 24.25 -16.14 -17.12
C ASP A 351 25.23 -14.99 -16.83
N CYS A 352 25.48 -14.66 -15.56
CA CYS A 352 26.48 -13.67 -15.14
C CYS A 352 27.92 -14.14 -15.38
N GLU A 353 28.20 -15.41 -15.13
CA GLU A 353 29.50 -16.02 -15.44
C GLU A 353 29.76 -16.01 -16.95
N ALA A 354 28.71 -16.15 -17.78
CA ALA A 354 28.77 -16.04 -19.23
C ALA A 354 28.84 -14.58 -19.73
N LEU A 355 28.20 -13.63 -19.03
CA LEU A 355 28.14 -12.21 -19.38
C LEU A 355 29.06 -11.38 -18.47
N GLN A 356 30.35 -11.32 -18.78
CA GLN A 356 31.31 -10.37 -18.19
C GLN A 356 30.95 -8.89 -18.50
N ARG A 357 29.82 -8.36 -18.04
CA ARG A 357 29.44 -6.94 -18.23
C ARG A 357 29.34 -6.20 -16.90
N SER A 358 30.03 -5.05 -16.84
CA SER A 358 30.07 -4.14 -15.70
C SER A 358 28.71 -3.57 -15.31
N SER A 359 27.76 -3.46 -16.24
CA SER A 359 26.42 -2.94 -15.99
C SER A 359 25.60 -3.84 -15.06
N TRP A 360 25.79 -5.16 -15.12
CA TRP A 360 25.09 -6.08 -14.22
C TRP A 360 25.65 -6.04 -12.81
N LYS A 361 26.97 -5.87 -12.65
CA LYS A 361 27.59 -5.68 -11.34
C LYS A 361 27.07 -4.43 -10.65
N THR A 362 26.79 -3.35 -11.37
CA THR A 362 26.22 -2.13 -10.79
C THR A 362 24.78 -2.31 -10.36
N VAL A 363 23.95 -3.01 -11.16
CA VAL A 363 22.58 -3.34 -10.78
C VAL A 363 22.60 -4.33 -9.61
N ALA A 364 23.28 -5.47 -9.70
CA ALA A 364 23.37 -6.49 -8.64
C ALA A 364 23.99 -5.97 -7.33
N ALA A 365 25.06 -5.16 -7.38
CA ALA A 365 25.68 -4.59 -6.17
C ALA A 365 24.82 -3.50 -5.50
N TRP A 366 23.89 -2.86 -6.23
CA TRP A 366 22.96 -1.89 -5.65
C TRP A 366 21.59 -2.49 -5.29
N THR A 367 21.17 -3.57 -5.94
CA THR A 367 19.78 -4.03 -5.88
C THR A 367 19.43 -4.84 -4.65
N ILE A 368 20.37 -5.45 -3.92
CA ILE A 368 20.05 -6.16 -2.66
C ILE A 368 21.23 -5.99 -1.68
N GLY A 369 21.63 -4.74 -1.44
CA GLY A 369 22.74 -4.36 -0.57
C GLY A 369 22.52 -4.59 0.93
N GLY A 370 21.59 -5.46 1.32
CA GLY A 370 21.44 -5.92 2.70
C GLY A 370 21.53 -7.44 2.74
N ALA A 371 22.54 -7.97 3.42
CA ALA A 371 22.55 -9.37 3.90
C ALA A 371 21.23 -9.78 4.60
N ASN A 372 20.42 -8.79 4.98
CA ASN A 372 19.10 -8.89 5.59
C ASN A 372 18.10 -9.70 4.77
N LEU A 373 17.96 -9.53 3.46
CA LEU A 373 16.84 -10.16 2.71
C LEU A 373 17.01 -11.69 2.63
N PHE A 374 18.23 -12.15 2.34
CA PHE A 374 18.57 -13.57 2.37
C PHE A 374 18.62 -14.14 3.80
N GLY A 375 19.08 -13.35 4.77
CA GLY A 375 19.01 -13.72 6.19
C GLY A 375 17.57 -13.86 6.70
N VAL A 376 16.68 -12.98 6.26
CA VAL A 376 15.23 -12.98 6.54
C VAL A 376 14.58 -14.21 5.94
N LEU A 377 14.88 -14.54 4.67
CA LEU A 377 14.42 -15.78 4.03
C LEU A 377 14.83 -17.03 4.80
N ALA A 378 16.11 -17.13 5.16
CA ALA A 378 16.61 -18.26 5.93
C ALA A 378 15.99 -18.34 7.31
N THR A 379 15.81 -17.20 7.99
CA THR A 379 15.14 -17.14 9.29
C THR A 379 13.68 -17.57 9.18
N ALA A 380 12.98 -17.14 8.11
CA ALA A 380 11.61 -17.55 7.84
C ALA A 380 11.50 -19.06 7.62
N LEU A 381 12.36 -19.60 6.74
CA LEU A 381 12.41 -21.03 6.45
C LEU A 381 12.75 -21.83 7.71
N TRP A 382 13.73 -21.40 8.49
CA TRP A 382 14.11 -22.07 9.73
C TRP A 382 12.97 -22.07 10.76
N THR A 383 12.33 -20.91 10.95
CA THR A 383 11.20 -20.75 11.90
C THR A 383 10.03 -21.64 11.53
N VAL A 384 9.84 -21.92 10.24
CA VAL A 384 8.65 -22.62 9.72
C VAL A 384 8.93 -24.10 9.44
N SER A 385 10.16 -24.49 9.05
CA SER A 385 10.49 -25.87 8.68
C SER A 385 10.87 -26.73 9.89
N GLY A 386 11.49 -26.14 10.91
CA GLY A 386 12.10 -26.88 12.03
C GLY A 386 13.23 -27.84 11.60
N ASP A 387 13.64 -27.82 10.32
CA ASP A 387 14.74 -28.61 9.77
C ASP A 387 16.02 -27.77 9.77
N GLU A 388 16.80 -27.91 10.85
CA GLU A 388 18.05 -27.18 11.05
C GLU A 388 19.05 -27.42 9.91
N VAL A 389 19.13 -28.66 9.40
CA VAL A 389 20.15 -29.05 8.41
C VAL A 389 19.75 -28.55 7.03
N GLY A 390 18.49 -28.73 6.63
CA GLY A 390 17.98 -28.25 5.35
C GLY A 390 17.96 -26.72 5.25
N ALA A 391 17.53 -26.02 6.31
CA ALA A 391 17.48 -24.56 6.32
C ALA A 391 18.88 -23.93 6.29
N GLN A 392 19.85 -24.51 7.03
CA GLN A 392 21.23 -24.05 7.00
C GLN A 392 21.86 -24.22 5.60
N GLN A 393 21.68 -25.38 4.97
CA GLN A 393 22.24 -25.63 3.64
C GLN A 393 21.64 -24.71 2.57
N ARG A 394 20.34 -24.43 2.65
CA ARG A 394 19.69 -23.44 1.77
C ARG A 394 20.21 -22.03 2.02
N LEU A 395 20.42 -21.63 3.28
CA LEU A 395 21.04 -20.35 3.60
C LEU A 395 22.45 -20.25 3.01
N GLU A 396 23.28 -21.26 3.20
CA GLU A 396 24.63 -21.30 2.64
C GLU A 396 24.61 -21.17 1.11
N THR A 397 23.68 -21.86 0.45
CA THR A 397 23.47 -21.78 -1.01
C THR A 397 23.04 -20.37 -1.45
N LEU A 398 22.07 -19.77 -0.76
CA LEU A 398 21.60 -18.41 -1.04
C LEU A 398 22.68 -17.36 -0.80
N VAL A 399 23.50 -17.53 0.25
CA VAL A 399 24.65 -16.68 0.55
C VAL A 399 25.73 -16.83 -0.52
N GLU A 400 25.99 -18.05 -1.00
CA GLU A 400 26.93 -18.28 -2.11
C GLU A 400 26.45 -17.59 -3.39
N TYR A 401 25.17 -17.72 -3.75
CA TYR A 401 24.60 -17.05 -4.91
C TYR A 401 24.68 -15.54 -4.79
N ARG A 402 24.39 -14.99 -3.60
CA ARG A 402 24.62 -13.58 -3.31
C ARG A 402 26.07 -13.19 -3.56
N ASP A 403 27.03 -13.93 -2.99
CA ASP A 403 28.45 -13.59 -3.07
C ASP A 403 28.98 -13.60 -4.51
N VAL A 404 28.50 -14.55 -5.33
CA VAL A 404 28.89 -14.62 -6.74
C VAL A 404 28.23 -13.51 -7.56
N LEU A 405 26.94 -13.24 -7.34
CA LEU A 405 26.19 -12.24 -8.09
C LEU A 405 26.57 -10.80 -7.70
N MET A 406 26.92 -10.56 -6.43
CA MET A 406 27.10 -9.23 -5.86
C MET A 406 28.56 -8.90 -5.48
N GLY A 407 29.44 -9.91 -5.47
CA GLY A 407 30.81 -9.78 -4.99
C GLY A 407 30.91 -9.81 -3.46
N THR A 408 32.09 -10.13 -2.95
CA THR A 408 32.39 -10.22 -1.50
C THR A 408 32.52 -8.87 -0.79
N GLY A 409 32.07 -7.78 -1.43
CA GLY A 409 32.28 -6.42 -0.94
C GLY A 409 31.49 -6.15 0.33
N GLN A 410 32.20 -5.89 1.44
CA GLN A 410 31.60 -5.15 2.56
C GLN A 410 30.95 -3.87 2.01
N PRO A 411 29.80 -3.43 2.56
CA PRO A 411 29.26 -2.12 2.24
C PRO A 411 30.38 -1.09 2.44
N PRO A 412 30.58 -0.15 1.51
CA PRO A 412 31.61 0.86 1.67
C PRO A 412 31.40 1.53 3.02
N ILE A 413 32.40 1.42 3.89
CA ILE A 413 32.47 2.23 5.10
C ILE A 413 32.55 3.66 4.58
N GLY A 414 31.44 4.39 4.72
CA GLY A 414 31.35 5.77 4.25
C GLY A 414 32.41 6.66 4.92
N PRO A 415 32.75 7.81 4.30
CA PRO A 415 33.68 8.77 4.89
C PRO A 415 33.20 9.28 6.25
#